data_AF-A0A3D4XXT7-F1
#
_entry.id   AF-A0A3D4XXT7-F1
#
_cell.length_a   1.000
_cell.length_b   1.000
_cell.length_c   1.000
_cell.angle_alpha   90.00
_cell.angle_beta   90.00
_cell.angle_gamma   90.00
#
_symmetry.space_group_name_H-M   'P 1'
#
loop_
_entity.id
_entity.type
_entity.pdbx_description
1 polymer ?
#
loop_
_entity_poly.entity_id
_entity_poly.type
_entity_poly.pdbx_seq_one_letter_code
_entity_poly.pdbx_strand_id
1 'polypeptide(L)'
;MNSRLFLILFCVVSKLIAQKAVCSVPVADLVGEPLSENFYKHLPINGDDQAVKRIGQLLFNEIVEIIDENEKEAHIQVLNHFYCTYTDKQPRTEYWTLKKNLTPISEIEDLNVLSQPLSYKQKNNQPAHLITLQKPFFDYKNHRLYSAGTRFLCSPSGEDNNNDNSYYYVYTLSPQFKKTTIKIPRNICITFKHSPDEQIRLFIETLRKLASCSQGKIPYVLGGMSYAREYKKGCIEKTINIGDQKTHIFQTKEHIQGPHTGFDCAGLIFRAAQIAGLPFYTKNTSAMKHHLRPLKSDEEIENGDIIFIPGHVIAIVDKENNRVVEARTQSHGYGFVHEIDLNLLFKEIESFDDLRKFHFSKEKASRLDRNGQIIAHKPITILKIKSIFE
;
A
#
# COMPACT_ATOMS: atom_id res chain seq x y z
N MET A 1 16.77 -25.64 -58.97
CA MET A 1 16.58 -26.69 -57.95
C MET A 1 16.92 -26.14 -56.57
N ASN A 2 15.87 -25.87 -55.81
CA ASN A 2 15.69 -25.86 -54.35
C ASN A 2 16.88 -25.61 -53.41
N SER A 3 16.97 -24.37 -52.90
CA SER A 3 17.70 -24.03 -51.66
C SER A 3 17.00 -22.92 -50.85
N ARG A 4 15.67 -22.81 -50.98
CA ARG A 4 14.83 -21.88 -50.21
C ARG A 4 13.84 -22.65 -49.33
N LEU A 5 14.31 -23.46 -48.38
CA LEU A 5 13.40 -24.13 -47.45
C LEU A 5 14.08 -24.74 -46.21
N PHE A 6 14.90 -24.01 -45.44
CA PHE A 6 15.30 -24.52 -44.11
C PHE A 6 15.80 -23.42 -43.15
N LEU A 7 15.06 -22.30 -43.06
CA LEU A 7 15.31 -21.28 -42.03
C LEU A 7 13.99 -20.72 -41.47
N ILE A 8 13.00 -21.59 -41.32
CA ILE A 8 11.74 -21.34 -40.64
C ILE A 8 11.51 -22.53 -39.71
N LEU A 9 12.17 -22.59 -38.55
CA LEU A 9 11.66 -23.29 -37.34
C LEU A 9 12.60 -23.25 -36.11
N PHE A 10 13.37 -22.18 -35.90
CA PHE A 10 13.99 -21.95 -34.58
C PHE A 10 13.70 -20.52 -34.09
N CYS A 11 12.48 -20.02 -34.36
CA CYS A 11 11.81 -19.22 -33.35
C CYS A 11 11.45 -20.18 -32.22
N VAL A 12 12.48 -20.58 -31.46
CA VAL A 12 12.30 -21.08 -30.11
C VAL A 12 11.58 -19.95 -29.43
N VAL A 13 10.26 -20.09 -29.38
CA VAL A 13 9.45 -19.49 -28.35
C VAL A 13 9.94 -20.18 -27.07
N SER A 14 11.11 -19.77 -26.61
CA SER A 14 11.46 -19.81 -25.21
C SER A 14 10.37 -18.97 -24.60
N LYS A 15 9.26 -19.62 -24.26
CA LYS A 15 8.37 -19.14 -23.22
C LYS A 15 9.34 -18.86 -22.09
N LEU A 16 9.70 -17.58 -21.91
CA LEU A 16 10.41 -17.15 -20.74
C LEU A 16 9.56 -17.71 -19.61
N ILE A 17 10.11 -18.71 -18.91
CA ILE A 17 9.50 -19.18 -17.68
C ILE A 17 9.48 -17.92 -16.83
N ALA A 18 8.28 -17.43 -16.50
CA ALA A 18 8.11 -16.20 -15.74
C ALA A 18 9.00 -16.26 -14.51
N GLN A 19 10.05 -15.44 -14.51
CA GLN A 19 11.09 -15.51 -13.51
C GLN A 19 10.55 -14.83 -12.25
N LYS A 20 10.49 -15.54 -11.14
CA LYS A 20 10.08 -14.94 -9.87
C LYS A 20 11.25 -14.18 -9.25
N ALA A 21 10.93 -13.05 -8.63
CA ALA A 21 11.87 -12.26 -7.85
C ALA A 21 11.23 -11.78 -6.55
N VAL A 22 12.06 -11.33 -5.62
CA VAL A 22 11.64 -10.73 -4.36
C VAL A 22 12.13 -9.29 -4.27
N CYS A 23 11.33 -8.39 -3.72
CA CYS A 23 11.78 -7.04 -3.38
C CYS A 23 12.83 -7.11 -2.25
N SER A 24 14.06 -6.67 -2.55
CA SER A 24 15.22 -6.77 -1.65
C SER A 24 15.60 -5.44 -0.98
N VAL A 25 14.87 -4.38 -1.30
CA VAL A 25 14.96 -3.07 -0.65
C VAL A 25 13.78 -2.83 0.30
N PRO A 26 13.89 -1.91 1.27
CA PRO A 26 12.81 -1.64 2.22
C PRO A 26 11.48 -1.26 1.55
N VAL A 27 11.59 -0.41 0.52
CA VAL A 27 10.49 0.11 -0.29
C VAL A 27 11.00 0.31 -1.71
N ALA A 28 10.24 -0.13 -2.72
CA ALA A 28 10.51 0.13 -4.13
C ALA A 28 9.30 0.81 -4.76
N ASP A 29 9.51 1.90 -5.50
CA ASP A 29 8.41 2.55 -6.24
C ASP A 29 8.01 1.72 -7.46
N LEU A 30 6.69 1.67 -7.72
CA LEU A 30 6.06 1.06 -8.88
C LEU A 30 5.46 2.15 -9.76
N VAL A 31 5.65 2.05 -11.07
CA VAL A 31 5.19 3.04 -12.05
C VAL A 31 4.52 2.35 -13.24
N GLY A 32 3.75 3.10 -14.04
CA GLY A 32 3.00 2.52 -15.16
C GLY A 32 3.79 2.39 -16.46
N GLU A 33 4.91 3.10 -16.56
CA GLU A 33 5.76 3.18 -17.74
C GLU A 33 7.24 3.26 -17.33
N PRO A 34 8.18 2.74 -18.12
CA PRO A 34 9.62 2.85 -17.85
C PRO A 34 10.07 4.29 -17.56
N LEU A 35 10.91 4.49 -16.55
CA LEU A 35 11.48 5.77 -16.17
C LEU A 35 13.00 5.68 -16.01
N SER A 36 13.68 6.81 -16.23
CA SER A 36 15.10 6.88 -15.88
C SER A 36 15.31 6.67 -14.38
N GLU A 37 16.43 6.02 -14.01
CA GLU A 37 16.81 5.84 -12.61
C GLU A 37 16.87 7.17 -11.83
N ASN A 38 17.29 8.25 -12.49
CA ASN A 38 17.31 9.57 -11.88
C ASN A 38 15.91 10.09 -11.56
N PHE A 39 14.91 9.76 -12.38
CA PHE A 39 13.53 10.13 -12.13
C PHE A 39 12.99 9.44 -10.87
N TYR A 40 13.23 8.14 -10.70
CA TYR A 40 12.87 7.40 -9.47
C TYR A 40 13.42 8.06 -8.21
N LYS A 41 14.68 8.50 -8.24
CA LYS A 41 15.33 9.15 -7.08
C LYS A 41 14.65 10.46 -6.68
N HIS A 42 13.93 11.12 -7.58
CA HIS A 42 13.37 12.44 -7.38
C HIS A 42 11.83 12.49 -7.53
N LEU A 43 11.16 11.34 -7.56
CA LEU A 43 9.70 11.26 -7.59
C LEU A 43 9.12 12.04 -6.40
N PRO A 44 8.34 13.12 -6.60
CA PRO A 44 7.81 13.89 -5.49
C PRO A 44 6.82 13.10 -4.63
N ILE A 45 6.49 13.62 -3.44
CA ILE A 45 5.45 13.00 -2.61
C ILE A 45 4.07 13.21 -3.21
N ASN A 46 3.82 14.36 -3.83
CA ASN A 46 2.56 14.72 -4.45
C ASN A 46 2.82 15.83 -5.47
N GLY A 47 1.88 16.05 -6.39
CA GLY A 47 1.98 17.07 -7.43
C GLY A 47 1.03 16.75 -8.57
N ASP A 48 1.20 17.45 -9.68
CA ASP A 48 0.41 17.20 -10.89
C ASP A 48 0.78 15.84 -11.52
N ASP A 49 -0.14 15.29 -12.33
CA ASP A 49 -0.03 13.95 -12.94
C ASP A 49 1.25 13.74 -13.78
N GLN A 50 1.83 14.82 -14.32
CA GLN A 50 3.09 14.75 -15.05
C GLN A 50 4.31 14.57 -14.14
N ALA A 51 4.27 15.09 -12.92
CA ALA A 51 5.37 14.99 -11.97
C ALA A 51 5.34 13.69 -11.17
N VAL A 52 4.16 13.22 -10.77
CA VAL A 52 4.03 12.01 -9.97
C VAL A 52 3.68 10.82 -10.86
N LYS A 53 4.71 10.05 -11.20
CA LYS A 53 4.55 8.79 -11.96
C LYS A 53 4.38 7.55 -11.08
N ARG A 54 4.51 7.71 -9.75
CA ARG A 54 4.32 6.63 -8.78
C ARG A 54 2.87 6.15 -8.82
N ILE A 55 2.70 4.87 -9.13
CA ILE A 55 1.42 4.19 -9.04
C ILE A 55 1.35 3.40 -7.75
N GLY A 56 2.42 2.73 -7.30
CA GLY A 56 2.38 1.91 -6.10
C GLY A 56 3.75 1.78 -5.46
N GLN A 57 3.87 0.91 -4.46
CA GLN A 57 5.13 0.57 -3.83
C GLN A 57 5.17 -0.90 -3.41
N LEU A 58 6.31 -1.55 -3.61
CA LEU A 58 6.61 -2.85 -3.01
C LEU A 58 7.29 -2.68 -1.67
N LEU A 59 7.06 -3.61 -0.75
CA LEU A 59 7.83 -3.75 0.47
C LEU A 59 8.85 -4.88 0.35
N PHE A 60 9.85 -4.84 1.21
CA PHE A 60 10.79 -5.95 1.39
C PHE A 60 10.04 -7.30 1.52
N ASN A 61 10.61 -8.36 0.91
CA ASN A 61 10.05 -9.71 0.86
C ASN A 61 8.76 -9.90 0.04
N GLU A 62 8.22 -8.87 -0.62
CA GLU A 62 7.11 -9.08 -1.55
C GLU A 62 7.61 -9.76 -2.83
N ILE A 63 6.98 -10.88 -3.18
CA ILE A 63 7.33 -11.71 -4.36
C ILE A 63 6.55 -11.22 -5.57
N VAL A 64 7.24 -11.12 -6.70
CA VAL A 64 6.71 -10.67 -8.00
C VAL A 64 7.14 -11.62 -9.11
N GLU A 65 6.44 -11.56 -10.24
CA GLU A 65 6.81 -12.27 -11.47
C GLU A 65 7.39 -11.25 -12.46
N ILE A 66 8.62 -11.47 -12.94
CA ILE A 66 9.23 -10.68 -14.01
C ILE A 66 8.65 -11.19 -15.33
N ILE A 67 7.99 -10.28 -16.05
CA ILE A 67 7.32 -10.56 -17.33
C ILE A 67 8.08 -9.99 -18.52
N ASP A 68 8.84 -8.92 -18.32
CA ASP A 68 9.72 -8.30 -19.31
C ASP A 68 10.83 -7.51 -18.58
N GLU A 69 11.91 -7.18 -19.29
CA GLU A 69 13.01 -6.39 -18.73
C GLU A 69 13.72 -5.54 -19.77
N ASN A 70 14.24 -4.40 -19.32
CA ASN A 70 15.21 -3.60 -20.07
C ASN A 70 16.54 -3.54 -19.28
N GLU A 71 17.47 -2.68 -19.71
CA GLU A 71 18.79 -2.58 -19.06
C GLU A 71 18.73 -2.28 -17.56
N LYS A 72 17.76 -1.47 -17.10
CA LYS A 72 17.72 -0.95 -15.71
C LYS A 72 16.44 -1.26 -14.97
N GLU A 73 15.38 -1.64 -15.67
CA GLU A 73 14.03 -1.83 -15.13
C GLU A 73 13.47 -3.19 -15.50
N ALA A 74 12.61 -3.69 -14.62
CA ALA A 74 11.82 -4.89 -14.83
C ALA A 74 10.35 -4.50 -14.92
N HIS A 75 9.67 -5.05 -15.92
CA HIS A 75 8.23 -5.11 -15.97
C HIS A 75 7.80 -6.32 -15.15
N ILE A 76 6.96 -6.09 -14.15
CA ILE A 76 6.60 -7.10 -13.16
C ILE A 76 5.09 -7.23 -13.04
N GLN A 77 4.64 -8.45 -12.75
CA GLN A 77 3.31 -8.73 -12.24
C GLN A 77 3.35 -8.90 -10.71
N VAL A 78 2.47 -8.17 -10.03
CA VAL A 78 2.31 -8.17 -8.58
C VAL A 78 0.99 -8.85 -8.20
N LEU A 79 1.04 -9.86 -7.33
CA LEU A 79 -0.13 -10.68 -6.99
C LEU A 79 -0.86 -10.21 -5.71
N ASN A 80 -0.21 -9.39 -4.87
CA ASN A 80 -0.78 -8.98 -3.59
C ASN A 80 -1.70 -7.75 -3.68
N HIS A 81 -1.84 -7.13 -4.84
CA HIS A 81 -2.78 -6.03 -5.08
C HIS A 81 -3.01 -5.78 -6.56
N PHE A 82 -4.10 -5.09 -6.88
CA PHE A 82 -4.42 -4.65 -8.24
C PHE A 82 -5.07 -3.26 -8.24
N TYR A 83 -5.02 -2.58 -9.37
CA TYR A 83 -5.77 -1.36 -9.61
C TYR A 83 -6.76 -1.55 -10.76
N CYS A 84 -7.80 -0.71 -10.79
CA CYS A 84 -8.75 -0.63 -11.89
C CYS A 84 -8.75 0.80 -12.43
N THR A 85 -9.24 1.01 -13.65
CA THR A 85 -9.56 2.37 -14.10
C THR A 85 -11.02 2.69 -13.73
N TYR A 86 -11.43 3.95 -13.92
CA TYR A 86 -12.80 4.33 -13.61
C TYR A 86 -13.82 3.62 -14.52
N THR A 87 -13.45 3.41 -15.79
CA THR A 87 -14.30 2.82 -16.84
C THR A 87 -14.12 1.31 -16.97
N ASP A 88 -12.95 0.79 -16.61
CA ASP A 88 -12.60 -0.62 -16.75
C ASP A 88 -12.46 -1.28 -15.37
N LYS A 89 -13.30 -2.29 -15.14
CA LYS A 89 -13.33 -3.08 -13.90
C LYS A 89 -12.24 -4.14 -13.86
N GLN A 90 -11.56 -4.41 -14.98
CA GLN A 90 -10.57 -5.48 -15.04
C GLN A 90 -9.37 -5.17 -14.12
N PRO A 91 -9.01 -6.08 -13.20
CA PRO A 91 -7.82 -5.95 -12.37
C PRO A 91 -6.55 -5.83 -13.20
N ARG A 92 -5.76 -4.79 -12.92
CA ARG A 92 -4.41 -4.60 -13.47
C ARG A 92 -3.37 -4.78 -12.38
N THR A 93 -2.35 -5.56 -12.69
CA THR A 93 -1.34 -6.05 -11.74
C THR A 93 0.08 -5.82 -12.23
N GLU A 94 0.23 -5.12 -13.35
CA GLU A 94 1.49 -4.93 -14.05
C GLU A 94 2.07 -3.53 -13.78
N TYR A 95 3.37 -3.49 -13.51
CA TYR A 95 4.10 -2.29 -13.14
C TYR A 95 5.56 -2.37 -13.58
N TRP A 96 6.22 -1.22 -13.68
CA TRP A 96 7.66 -1.11 -13.83
C TRP A 96 8.35 -0.72 -12.52
N THR A 97 9.52 -1.30 -12.26
CA THR A 97 10.42 -0.91 -11.15
C THR A 97 11.88 -1.13 -11.55
N LEU A 98 12.82 -0.56 -10.79
CA LEU A 98 14.25 -0.76 -11.04
C LEU A 98 14.68 -2.19 -10.74
N LYS A 99 15.45 -2.82 -11.65
CA LYS A 99 15.97 -4.20 -11.49
C LYS A 99 16.74 -4.37 -10.19
N LYS A 100 17.52 -3.36 -9.80
CA LYS A 100 18.32 -3.38 -8.56
C LYS A 100 17.50 -3.47 -7.26
N ASN A 101 16.18 -3.24 -7.33
CA ASN A 101 15.27 -3.40 -6.19
C ASN A 101 14.81 -4.85 -6.02
N LEU A 102 15.09 -5.71 -7.00
CA LEU A 102 14.62 -7.09 -7.08
C LEU A 102 15.81 -8.03 -6.99
N THR A 103 15.59 -9.15 -6.29
CA THR A 103 16.52 -10.28 -6.27
C THR A 103 15.81 -11.48 -6.88
N PRO A 104 16.31 -12.04 -7.99
CA PRO A 104 15.78 -13.28 -8.54
C PRO A 104 15.71 -14.39 -7.50
N ILE A 105 14.61 -15.15 -7.47
CA ILE A 105 14.46 -16.27 -6.54
C ILE A 105 15.56 -17.34 -6.76
N SER A 106 16.05 -17.48 -8.00
CA SER A 106 17.16 -18.37 -8.34
C SER A 106 18.49 -18.02 -7.67
N GLU A 107 18.64 -16.80 -7.14
CA GLU A 107 19.85 -16.36 -6.41
C GLU A 107 19.74 -16.57 -4.90
N ILE A 108 18.60 -17.04 -4.41
CA ILE A 108 18.34 -17.23 -2.97
C ILE A 108 18.65 -18.69 -2.60
N GLU A 109 19.59 -18.86 -1.67
CA GLU A 109 20.09 -20.19 -1.26
C GLU A 109 19.03 -21.06 -0.57
N ASP A 110 18.22 -20.48 0.33
CA ASP A 110 17.15 -21.19 1.05
C ASP A 110 15.81 -20.49 0.84
N LEU A 111 14.95 -21.07 -0.01
CA LEU A 111 13.63 -20.51 -0.31
C LEU A 111 12.66 -20.59 0.87
N ASN A 112 12.94 -21.41 1.89
CA ASN A 112 12.06 -21.54 3.07
C ASN A 112 12.10 -20.30 3.96
N VAL A 113 12.92 -19.29 3.64
CA VAL A 113 12.91 -17.99 4.32
C VAL A 113 11.82 -17.05 3.80
N LEU A 114 11.25 -17.35 2.63
CA LEU A 114 10.24 -16.52 1.98
C LEU A 114 8.84 -17.00 2.38
N SER A 115 7.97 -16.04 2.69
CA SER A 115 6.54 -16.32 2.85
C SER A 115 5.89 -16.55 1.48
N GLN A 116 4.86 -17.40 1.43
CA GLN A 116 4.02 -17.48 0.24
C GLN A 116 3.44 -16.10 -0.14
N PRO A 117 3.37 -15.77 -1.44
CA PRO A 117 2.81 -14.51 -1.87
C PRO A 117 1.33 -14.42 -1.49
N LEU A 118 0.93 -13.22 -1.08
CA LEU A 118 -0.48 -12.84 -1.09
C LEU A 118 -0.95 -12.80 -2.54
N SER A 119 -2.13 -13.36 -2.81
CA SER A 119 -2.66 -13.47 -4.15
C SER A 119 -4.14 -13.14 -4.16
N TYR A 120 -4.53 -12.13 -4.93
CA TYR A 120 -5.95 -11.86 -5.16
C TYR A 120 -6.64 -12.97 -5.97
N LYS A 121 -5.87 -13.83 -6.66
CA LYS A 121 -6.37 -14.97 -7.44
C LYS A 121 -6.62 -16.21 -6.58
N GLN A 122 -5.97 -16.33 -5.43
CA GLN A 122 -6.03 -17.52 -4.58
C GLN A 122 -6.24 -17.13 -3.13
N LYS A 123 -7.34 -17.58 -2.51
CA LYS A 123 -7.55 -17.50 -1.06
C LYS A 123 -6.55 -18.44 -0.38
N ASN A 124 -5.30 -18.01 -0.26
CA ASN A 124 -4.24 -18.79 0.36
C ASN A 124 -4.41 -18.78 1.87
N ASN A 125 -4.45 -19.97 2.47
CA ASN A 125 -4.30 -20.12 3.91
C ASN A 125 -2.90 -19.63 4.28
N GLN A 126 -2.83 -18.48 4.96
CA GLN A 126 -1.56 -17.94 5.41
C GLN A 126 -0.93 -18.90 6.43
N PRO A 127 0.39 -19.14 6.36
CA PRO A 127 1.07 -20.03 7.30
C PRO A 127 0.93 -19.51 8.73
N ALA A 128 0.86 -20.42 9.70
CA ALA A 128 0.70 -20.08 11.12
C ALA A 128 1.83 -19.22 11.68
N HIS A 129 3.04 -19.40 11.13
CA HIS A 129 4.29 -18.84 11.63
C HIS A 129 4.67 -17.56 10.90
N LEU A 130 3.69 -16.71 10.57
CA LEU A 130 3.93 -15.45 9.89
C LEU A 130 3.62 -14.29 10.82
N ILE A 131 4.46 -13.26 10.77
CA ILE A 131 4.19 -11.97 11.42
C ILE A 131 4.23 -10.84 10.41
N THR A 132 3.50 -9.76 10.70
CA THR A 132 3.55 -8.50 9.96
C THR A 132 3.89 -7.35 10.88
N LEU A 133 4.79 -6.47 10.44
CA LEU A 133 5.12 -5.25 11.17
C LEU A 133 3.94 -4.26 11.19
N GLN A 134 3.56 -3.79 12.38
CA GLN A 134 2.64 -2.66 12.57
C GLN A 134 3.34 -1.31 12.49
N LYS A 135 4.67 -1.27 12.71
CA LYS A 135 5.50 -0.06 12.73
C LYS A 135 6.81 -0.31 11.97
N PRO A 136 7.49 0.74 11.46
CA PRO A 136 8.83 0.61 10.94
C PRO A 136 9.77 -0.04 11.95
N PHE A 137 10.70 -0.85 11.46
CA PHE A 137 11.68 -1.53 12.31
C PHE A 137 13.06 -1.40 11.68
N PHE A 138 14.04 -0.89 12.44
CA PHE A 138 15.43 -0.86 12.02
C PHE A 138 16.18 -2.03 12.65
N ASP A 139 16.67 -2.93 11.80
CA ASP A 139 17.57 -4.00 12.23
C ASP A 139 19.02 -3.50 12.19
N TYR A 140 19.61 -3.38 13.37
CA TYR A 140 21.01 -2.98 13.53
C TYR A 140 22.00 -4.01 12.99
N LYS A 141 21.63 -5.31 12.95
CA LYS A 141 22.54 -6.37 12.48
C LYS A 141 22.79 -6.27 10.97
N ASN A 142 21.73 -6.08 10.19
CA ASN A 142 21.83 -5.95 8.73
C ASN A 142 21.82 -4.49 8.26
N HIS A 143 21.81 -3.52 9.18
CA HIS A 143 21.68 -2.07 8.90
C HIS A 143 20.52 -1.76 7.94
N ARG A 144 19.38 -2.42 8.14
CA ARG A 144 18.23 -2.34 7.24
C ARG A 144 16.99 -1.85 7.97
N LEU A 145 16.35 -0.84 7.39
CA LEU A 145 15.02 -0.39 7.77
C LEU A 145 13.97 -1.26 7.08
N TYR A 146 12.91 -1.63 7.77
CA TYR A 146 11.76 -2.31 7.21
C TYR A 146 10.52 -1.44 7.39
N SER A 147 9.69 -1.33 6.34
CA SER A 147 8.42 -0.61 6.41
C SER A 147 7.40 -1.37 7.25
N ALA A 148 6.48 -0.66 7.89
CA ALA A 148 5.23 -1.26 8.37
C ALA A 148 4.54 -2.00 7.21
N GLY A 149 3.97 -3.17 7.51
CA GLY A 149 3.42 -4.11 6.54
C GLY A 149 4.40 -5.14 5.99
N THR A 150 5.70 -5.03 6.28
CA THR A 150 6.68 -6.06 5.91
C THR A 150 6.34 -7.36 6.65
N ARG A 151 6.33 -8.47 5.93
CA ARG A 151 5.97 -9.80 6.44
C ARG A 151 7.22 -10.64 6.60
N PHE A 152 7.27 -11.41 7.69
CA PHE A 152 8.38 -12.30 7.97
C PHE A 152 7.90 -13.66 8.44
N LEU A 153 8.59 -14.71 7.99
CA LEU A 153 8.42 -16.05 8.50
C LEU A 153 9.19 -16.21 9.82
N CYS A 154 8.51 -16.67 10.86
CA CYS A 154 9.13 -17.00 12.13
C CYS A 154 10.05 -18.22 12.00
N SER A 155 11.21 -18.14 12.65
CA SER A 155 12.16 -19.23 12.76
C SER A 155 11.70 -20.20 13.85
N PRO A 156 11.58 -21.52 13.58
CA PRO A 156 11.20 -22.51 14.60
C PRO A 156 12.20 -22.55 15.76
N SER A 157 13.49 -22.41 15.44
CA SER A 157 14.61 -22.46 16.40
C SER A 157 14.69 -21.29 17.38
N GLY A 158 13.78 -20.31 17.29
CA GLY A 158 13.68 -19.21 18.25
C GLY A 158 12.85 -19.52 19.50
N GLU A 159 12.06 -20.60 19.48
CA GLU A 159 11.21 -20.99 20.62
C GLU A 159 11.98 -21.84 21.66
N ASP A 160 13.09 -22.47 21.28
CA ASP A 160 13.64 -23.59 22.07
C ASP A 160 14.68 -23.26 23.15
N ASN A 161 15.27 -22.05 23.23
CA ASN A 161 16.44 -21.86 24.12
C ASN A 161 16.47 -20.62 25.02
N ASN A 162 15.50 -19.71 24.93
CA ASN A 162 15.40 -18.58 25.87
C ASN A 162 13.93 -18.21 26.05
N ASN A 163 13.42 -18.28 27.29
CA ASN A 163 12.06 -17.90 27.71
C ASN A 163 11.69 -16.42 27.47
N ASP A 164 12.42 -15.69 26.63
CA ASP A 164 12.16 -14.29 26.34
C ASP A 164 11.02 -14.15 25.31
N ASN A 165 9.80 -14.19 25.83
CA ASN A 165 8.57 -13.96 25.07
C ASN A 165 8.44 -12.52 24.53
N SER A 166 9.44 -11.64 24.71
CA SER A 166 9.39 -10.26 24.23
C SER A 166 9.66 -10.12 22.73
N TYR A 167 10.23 -11.15 22.08
CA TYR A 167 10.65 -11.10 20.67
C TYR A 167 10.08 -12.25 19.83
N TYR A 168 9.96 -11.98 18.53
CA TYR A 168 9.92 -12.98 17.47
C TYR A 168 11.31 -13.14 16.87
N TYR A 169 11.70 -14.37 16.58
CA TYR A 169 12.86 -14.68 15.74
C TYR A 169 12.35 -14.94 14.34
N VAL A 170 12.85 -14.20 13.36
CA VAL A 170 12.37 -14.32 11.99
C VAL A 170 13.49 -14.46 10.98
N TYR A 171 13.19 -15.15 9.88
CA TYR A 171 14.08 -15.22 8.75
C TYR A 171 14.08 -13.94 7.94
N THR A 172 15.26 -13.55 7.47
CA THR A 172 15.48 -12.49 6.50
C THR A 172 16.65 -12.84 5.59
N LEU A 173 16.87 -12.04 4.57
CA LEU A 173 17.98 -12.18 3.63
C LEU A 173 19.05 -11.13 3.91
N SER A 174 20.30 -11.57 4.06
CA SER A 174 21.45 -10.67 4.11
C SER A 174 21.59 -9.89 2.78
N PRO A 175 22.44 -8.86 2.72
CA PRO A 175 22.75 -8.18 1.45
C PRO A 175 23.33 -9.11 0.37
N GLN A 176 23.90 -10.27 0.76
CA GLN A 176 24.40 -11.31 -0.14
C GLN A 176 23.37 -12.44 -0.37
N PHE A 177 22.09 -12.19 -0.04
CA PHE A 177 20.97 -13.10 -0.25
C PHE A 177 21.08 -14.45 0.49
N LYS A 178 21.89 -14.47 1.56
CA LYS A 178 21.98 -15.61 2.47
C LYS A 178 20.92 -15.51 3.55
N LYS A 179 20.37 -16.66 3.95
CA LYS A 179 19.49 -16.78 5.10
C LYS A 179 20.17 -16.22 6.35
N THR A 180 19.47 -15.38 7.09
CA THR A 180 19.86 -14.94 8.43
C THR A 180 18.64 -14.80 9.32
N THR A 181 18.87 -14.75 10.62
CA THR A 181 17.82 -14.56 11.62
C THR A 181 18.02 -13.23 12.33
N ILE A 182 16.92 -12.52 12.56
CA ILE A 182 16.85 -11.27 13.33
C ILE A 182 15.79 -11.38 14.43
N LYS A 183 15.90 -10.52 15.44
CA LYS A 183 14.92 -10.41 16.54
C LYS A 183 14.03 -9.21 16.30
N ILE A 184 12.71 -9.39 16.35
CA ILE A 184 11.73 -8.30 16.22
C ILE A 184 10.85 -8.26 17.47
N PRO A 185 10.68 -7.11 18.14
CA PRO A 185 9.81 -6.99 19.31
C PRO A 185 8.36 -7.41 18.99
N ARG A 186 7.73 -8.20 19.86
CA ARG A 186 6.35 -8.67 19.62
C ARG A 186 5.33 -7.53 19.61
N ASN A 187 5.54 -6.50 20.41
CA ASN A 187 4.64 -5.36 20.56
C ASN A 187 4.51 -4.47 19.30
N ILE A 188 5.32 -4.70 18.27
CA ILE A 188 5.20 -4.03 16.96
C ILE A 188 4.76 -4.97 15.85
N CYS A 189 4.28 -6.17 16.17
CA CYS A 189 3.92 -7.20 15.20
C CYS A 189 2.47 -7.67 15.38
N ILE A 190 1.84 -8.08 14.28
CA ILE A 190 0.58 -8.86 14.27
C ILE A 190 0.87 -10.26 13.72
N THR A 191 0.25 -11.28 14.30
CA THR A 191 0.23 -12.66 13.79
C THR A 191 -0.93 -12.90 12.84
N PHE A 192 -0.96 -14.03 12.14
CA PHE A 192 -2.07 -14.40 11.27
C PHE A 192 -3.01 -15.42 11.94
N LYS A 193 -4.14 -15.73 11.28
CA LYS A 193 -5.23 -16.64 11.73
C LYS A 193 -6.25 -16.03 12.70
N HIS A 194 -6.61 -14.78 12.46
CA HIS A 194 -7.72 -14.12 13.14
C HIS A 194 -9.06 -14.42 12.43
N SER A 195 -10.15 -14.44 13.19
CA SER A 195 -11.51 -14.48 12.62
C SER A 195 -11.79 -13.20 11.81
N PRO A 196 -12.76 -13.20 10.88
CA PRO A 196 -13.11 -12.00 10.12
C PRO A 196 -13.36 -10.75 11.00
N ASP A 197 -14.10 -10.89 12.10
CA ASP A 197 -14.38 -9.78 13.01
C ASP A 197 -13.11 -9.27 13.72
N GLU A 198 -12.23 -10.19 14.12
CA GLU A 198 -10.95 -9.83 14.75
C GLU A 198 -10.01 -9.14 13.74
N GLN A 199 -10.00 -9.56 12.47
CA GLN A 199 -9.25 -8.87 11.42
C GLN A 199 -9.77 -7.45 11.20
N ILE A 200 -11.09 -7.24 11.22
CA ILE A 200 -11.68 -5.88 11.10
C ILE A 200 -11.30 -5.03 12.32
N ARG A 201 -11.35 -5.60 13.53
CA ARG A 201 -10.91 -4.92 14.75
C ARG A 201 -9.45 -4.48 14.64
N LEU A 202 -8.55 -5.39 14.24
CA LEU A 202 -7.12 -5.10 14.03
C LEU A 202 -6.88 -4.09 12.91
N PHE A 203 -7.71 -4.08 11.87
CA PHE A 203 -7.67 -3.09 10.79
C PHE A 203 -7.97 -1.69 11.32
N ILE A 204 -9.03 -1.53 12.12
CA ILE A 204 -9.39 -0.27 12.76
C ILE A 204 -8.28 0.19 13.70
N GLU A 205 -7.77 -0.69 14.56
CA GLU A 205 -6.65 -0.36 15.45
C GLU A 205 -5.40 0.09 14.69
N THR A 206 -5.10 -0.57 13.58
CA THR A 206 -3.96 -0.23 12.73
C THR A 206 -4.13 1.15 12.12
N LEU A 207 -5.31 1.48 11.60
CA LEU A 207 -5.61 2.82 11.08
C LEU A 207 -5.42 3.90 12.16
N ARG A 208 -5.97 3.69 13.36
CA ARG A 208 -5.84 4.63 14.47
C ARG A 208 -4.39 4.80 14.91
N LYS A 209 -3.62 3.71 14.97
CA LYS A 209 -2.17 3.74 15.27
C LYS A 209 -1.37 4.52 14.23
N LEU A 210 -1.68 4.35 12.94
CA LEU A 210 -1.04 5.10 11.85
C LEU A 210 -1.40 6.60 11.88
N ALA A 211 -2.62 6.93 12.31
CA ALA A 211 -3.06 8.32 12.50
C ALA A 211 -2.50 8.99 13.78
N SER A 212 -2.15 8.20 14.80
CA SER A 212 -1.72 8.68 16.13
C SER A 212 -0.21 8.51 16.36
N CYS A 213 0.60 8.93 15.38
CA CYS A 213 2.06 8.88 15.48
C CYS A 213 2.58 9.83 16.58
N SER A 214 3.49 9.36 17.42
CA SER A 214 3.98 10.12 18.58
C SER A 214 5.21 11.00 18.29
N GLN A 215 5.98 10.70 17.24
CA GLN A 215 7.24 11.38 16.94
C GLN A 215 7.19 12.30 15.72
N GLY A 216 6.06 12.33 15.01
CA GLY A 216 5.86 13.09 13.79
C GLY A 216 4.54 12.70 13.11
N LYS A 217 4.50 12.83 11.78
CA LYS A 217 3.33 12.50 10.96
C LYS A 217 3.73 11.61 9.79
N ILE A 218 2.80 10.75 9.35
CA ILE A 218 2.97 10.00 8.11
C ILE A 218 2.44 10.87 6.97
N PRO A 219 3.27 11.25 5.99
CA PRO A 219 2.89 12.19 4.95
C PRO A 219 1.92 11.54 3.98
N TYR A 220 1.11 12.39 3.35
CA TYR A 220 0.41 12.01 2.14
C TYR A 220 1.43 11.84 1.01
N VAL A 221 1.44 10.66 0.39
CA VAL A 221 2.29 10.35 -0.76
C VAL A 221 1.40 9.77 -1.86
N LEU A 222 1.23 10.47 -2.98
CA LEU A 222 0.44 10.01 -4.11
C LEU A 222 1.04 8.73 -4.71
N GLY A 223 0.24 7.67 -4.82
CA GLY A 223 0.70 6.32 -5.15
C GLY A 223 1.42 5.60 -4.00
N GLY A 224 1.50 6.22 -2.81
CA GLY A 224 2.19 5.70 -1.65
C GLY A 224 1.38 4.65 -0.90
N MET A 225 2.05 3.59 -0.47
CA MET A 225 1.45 2.46 0.26
C MET A 225 2.44 1.83 1.25
N SER A 226 3.37 2.63 1.76
CA SER A 226 4.45 2.21 2.65
C SER A 226 4.64 3.20 3.80
N TYR A 227 5.23 2.75 4.90
CA TYR A 227 5.55 3.59 6.04
C TYR A 227 6.84 3.10 6.66
N ALA A 228 7.94 3.83 6.40
CA ALA A 228 9.25 3.53 6.97
C ALA A 228 9.74 4.61 7.93
N ARG A 229 9.21 5.84 7.84
CA ARG A 229 9.61 6.96 8.69
C ARG A 229 8.49 7.97 8.89
N GLU A 230 8.48 8.56 10.07
CA GLU A 230 7.67 9.74 10.40
C GLU A 230 8.45 11.01 10.00
N TYR A 231 7.72 12.09 9.74
CA TYR A 231 8.30 13.39 9.43
C TYR A 231 7.84 14.41 10.45
N LYS A 232 8.79 15.17 11.01
CA LYS A 232 8.51 16.20 12.01
C LYS A 232 8.13 17.52 11.36
N LYS A 233 8.78 17.82 10.24
CA LYS A 233 8.53 19.02 9.44
C LYS A 233 7.46 18.75 8.39
N GLY A 234 6.63 19.76 8.15
CA GLY A 234 5.65 19.74 7.06
C GLY A 234 6.30 19.68 5.67
N CYS A 235 5.46 19.49 4.67
CA CYS A 235 5.84 19.50 3.28
C CYS A 235 6.09 20.94 2.79
N ILE A 236 6.95 21.09 1.79
CA ILE A 236 7.11 22.33 1.04
C ILE A 236 6.53 22.17 -0.35
N GLU A 237 5.82 23.20 -0.79
CA GLU A 237 5.45 23.36 -2.18
C GLU A 237 6.65 23.91 -2.96
N LYS A 238 6.86 23.40 -4.17
CA LYS A 238 7.86 23.88 -5.13
C LYS A 238 7.25 23.89 -6.52
N THR A 239 7.70 24.80 -7.35
CA THR A 239 7.50 24.74 -8.80
C THR A 239 8.78 24.22 -9.44
N ILE A 240 8.65 23.17 -10.26
CA ILE A 240 9.75 22.62 -11.06
C ILE A 240 9.41 22.69 -12.54
N ASN A 241 10.41 22.55 -13.40
CA ASN A 241 10.20 22.41 -14.84
C ASN A 241 10.30 20.93 -15.23
N ILE A 242 9.31 20.41 -15.94
CA ILE A 242 9.32 19.10 -16.59
C ILE A 242 9.20 19.36 -18.10
N GLY A 243 10.33 19.26 -18.80
CA GLY A 243 10.44 19.82 -20.16
C GLY A 243 10.18 21.34 -20.12
N ASP A 244 9.28 21.81 -20.98
CA ASP A 244 8.88 23.22 -21.05
C ASP A 244 7.73 23.60 -20.11
N GLN A 245 7.18 22.64 -19.35
CA GLN A 245 6.04 22.87 -18.48
C GLN A 245 6.46 23.13 -17.03
N LYS A 246 5.88 24.18 -16.42
CA LYS A 246 5.98 24.42 -14.98
C LYS A 246 4.98 23.54 -14.25
N THR A 247 5.45 22.78 -13.27
CA THR A 247 4.65 21.82 -12.53
C THR A 247 4.76 22.07 -11.03
N HIS A 248 3.64 22.00 -10.32
CA HIS A 248 3.61 22.15 -8.87
C HIS A 248 3.83 20.80 -8.20
N ILE A 249 4.77 20.75 -7.27
CA ILE A 249 5.09 19.55 -6.50
C ILE A 249 5.15 19.86 -5.01
N PHE A 250 4.94 18.81 -4.23
CA PHE A 250 5.20 18.81 -2.79
C PHE A 250 6.36 17.87 -2.49
N GLN A 251 7.22 18.25 -1.55
CA GLN A 251 8.34 17.45 -1.05
C GLN A 251 8.47 17.62 0.46
N THR A 252 9.05 16.63 1.16
CA THR A 252 9.38 16.79 2.58
C THR A 252 10.72 17.52 2.71
N LYS A 253 10.86 18.38 3.73
CA LYS A 253 12.14 19.08 3.99
C LYS A 253 13.26 18.14 4.43
N GLU A 254 12.91 16.98 4.97
CA GLU A 254 13.82 16.05 5.66
C GLU A 254 14.27 14.88 4.76
N HIS A 255 13.70 14.76 3.56
CA HIS A 255 14.03 13.70 2.62
C HIS A 255 13.74 14.18 1.21
N ILE A 256 14.80 14.38 0.43
CA ILE A 256 14.72 14.97 -0.91
C ILE A 256 14.95 13.91 -2.01
N GLN A 257 15.53 12.76 -1.64
CA GLN A 257 15.90 11.70 -2.57
C GLN A 257 15.56 10.32 -2.06
N GLY A 258 15.20 9.43 -2.99
CA GLY A 258 14.84 8.04 -2.72
C GLY A 258 13.33 7.83 -2.71
N PRO A 259 12.86 6.58 -2.56
CA PRO A 259 11.43 6.33 -2.52
C PRO A 259 10.85 7.01 -1.27
N HIS A 260 9.98 7.99 -1.48
CA HIS A 260 9.28 8.61 -0.37
C HIS A 260 8.25 7.63 0.19
N THR A 261 8.30 7.41 1.50
CA THR A 261 7.32 6.57 2.20
C THR A 261 6.20 7.42 2.78
N GLY A 262 4.97 6.93 2.64
CA GLY A 262 3.74 7.50 3.15
C GLY A 262 2.57 6.84 2.44
N PHE A 263 1.38 7.41 2.62
CA PHE A 263 0.16 6.84 2.09
C PHE A 263 -0.59 7.81 1.21
N ASP A 264 -1.15 7.34 0.10
CA ASP A 264 -2.34 7.96 -0.47
C ASP A 264 -3.60 7.43 0.24
N CYS A 265 -4.77 7.96 -0.12
CA CYS A 265 -6.03 7.62 0.54
C CYS A 265 -6.35 6.12 0.45
N ALA A 266 -6.10 5.49 -0.70
CA ALA A 266 -6.40 4.07 -0.90
C ALA A 266 -5.27 3.17 -0.36
N GLY A 267 -4.02 3.59 -0.52
CA GLY A 267 -2.83 2.91 -0.02
C GLY A 267 -2.81 2.80 1.51
N LEU A 268 -3.37 3.78 2.22
CA LEU A 268 -3.58 3.70 3.67
C LEU A 268 -4.50 2.53 4.04
N ILE A 269 -5.69 2.49 3.44
CA ILE A 269 -6.68 1.43 3.69
C ILE A 269 -6.12 0.07 3.30
N PHE A 270 -5.55 -0.03 2.10
CA PHE A 270 -4.94 -1.26 1.61
C PHE A 270 -3.87 -1.79 2.57
N ARG A 271 -2.92 -0.95 2.97
CA ARG A 271 -1.80 -1.40 3.79
C ARG A 271 -2.24 -1.75 5.21
N ALA A 272 -3.15 -0.96 5.79
CA ALA A 272 -3.73 -1.29 7.10
C ALA A 272 -4.50 -2.62 7.06
N ALA A 273 -5.26 -2.87 5.99
CA ALA A 273 -6.00 -4.11 5.81
C ALA A 273 -5.06 -5.33 5.67
N GLN A 274 -3.98 -5.19 4.90
CA GLN A 274 -2.94 -6.22 4.76
C GLN A 274 -2.21 -6.51 6.08
N ILE A 275 -1.89 -5.47 6.87
CA ILE A 275 -1.31 -5.62 8.21
C ILE A 275 -2.23 -6.42 9.14
N ALA A 276 -3.55 -6.14 9.07
CA ALA A 276 -4.56 -6.84 9.85
C ALA A 276 -4.94 -8.23 9.31
N GLY A 277 -4.37 -8.64 8.17
CA GLY A 277 -4.63 -9.94 7.56
C GLY A 277 -5.97 -10.05 6.82
N LEU A 278 -6.62 -8.93 6.51
CA LEU A 278 -7.81 -8.91 5.66
C LEU A 278 -7.45 -9.34 4.23
N PRO A 279 -8.30 -10.12 3.53
CA PRO A 279 -8.10 -10.49 2.12
C PRO A 279 -8.44 -9.30 1.18
N PHE A 280 -7.75 -8.17 1.38
CA PHE A 280 -8.04 -6.90 0.74
C PHE A 280 -6.99 -6.55 -0.31
N TYR A 281 -7.35 -6.55 -1.59
CA TYR A 281 -6.40 -6.44 -2.70
C TYR A 281 -6.55 -5.18 -3.57
N THR A 282 -7.50 -4.30 -3.23
CA THR A 282 -7.80 -3.12 -4.06
C THR A 282 -6.83 -1.97 -3.75
N LYS A 283 -6.00 -1.59 -4.73
CA LYS A 283 -4.93 -0.60 -4.53
C LYS A 283 -5.37 0.84 -4.73
N ASN A 284 -6.41 1.09 -5.52
CA ASN A 284 -6.90 2.44 -5.79
C ASN A 284 -8.40 2.57 -5.53
N THR A 285 -8.87 3.81 -5.46
CA THR A 285 -10.28 4.14 -5.18
C THR A 285 -11.24 3.55 -6.21
N SER A 286 -10.82 3.46 -7.48
CA SER A 286 -11.61 2.82 -8.54
C SER A 286 -11.77 1.32 -8.31
N ALA A 287 -10.70 0.61 -7.96
CA ALA A 287 -10.78 -0.81 -7.60
C ALA A 287 -11.70 -1.03 -6.38
N MET A 288 -11.60 -0.20 -5.34
CA MET A 288 -12.51 -0.26 -4.19
C MET A 288 -13.98 -0.10 -4.60
N LYS A 289 -14.28 0.89 -5.44
CA LYS A 289 -15.64 1.13 -5.95
C LYS A 289 -16.21 -0.09 -6.69
N HIS A 290 -15.38 -0.77 -7.48
CA HIS A 290 -15.84 -1.89 -8.32
C HIS A 290 -15.93 -3.22 -7.56
N HIS A 291 -15.12 -3.42 -6.53
CA HIS A 291 -14.96 -4.71 -5.86
C HIS A 291 -15.49 -4.77 -4.43
N LEU A 292 -15.75 -3.63 -3.79
CA LEU A 292 -16.49 -3.61 -2.52
C LEU A 292 -17.97 -3.39 -2.78
N ARG A 293 -18.80 -4.09 -2.04
CA ARG A 293 -20.25 -3.96 -2.13
C ARG A 293 -20.71 -2.66 -1.46
N PRO A 294 -21.59 -1.87 -2.09
CA PRO A 294 -22.20 -0.73 -1.41
C PRO A 294 -23.14 -1.18 -0.27
N LEU A 295 -23.30 -0.32 0.72
CA LEU A 295 -24.28 -0.44 1.81
C LEU A 295 -25.70 -0.59 1.23
N LYS A 296 -26.43 -1.62 1.64
CA LYS A 296 -27.84 -1.86 1.29
C LYS A 296 -28.80 -1.18 2.27
N SER A 297 -30.05 -1.01 1.85
CA SER A 297 -31.08 -0.28 2.63
C SER A 297 -31.44 -0.93 3.96
N ASP A 298 -31.25 -2.24 4.08
CA ASP A 298 -31.47 -3.07 5.28
C ASP A 298 -30.22 -3.21 6.16
N GLU A 299 -29.10 -2.60 5.75
CA GLU A 299 -27.84 -2.64 6.48
C GLU A 299 -27.57 -1.33 7.21
N GLU A 300 -26.74 -1.46 8.23
CA GLU A 300 -26.18 -0.35 9.02
C GLU A 300 -24.73 -0.08 8.66
N ILE A 301 -24.34 1.18 8.85
CA ILE A 301 -22.92 1.59 8.86
C ILE A 301 -22.26 0.95 10.08
N GLU A 302 -21.06 0.40 9.90
CA GLU A 302 -20.26 -0.22 10.94
C GLU A 302 -18.83 0.34 10.97
N ASN A 303 -18.12 0.15 12.08
CA ASN A 303 -16.69 0.41 12.13
C ASN A 303 -15.95 -0.46 11.10
N GLY A 304 -14.99 0.14 10.41
CA GLY A 304 -14.23 -0.46 9.32
C GLY A 304 -14.82 -0.20 7.94
N ASP A 305 -16.09 0.19 7.81
CA ASP A 305 -16.67 0.57 6.51
C ASP A 305 -15.96 1.77 5.89
N ILE A 306 -16.05 1.88 4.56
CA ILE A 306 -15.31 2.88 3.78
C ILE A 306 -16.28 3.89 3.19
N ILE A 307 -16.06 5.17 3.46
CA ILE A 307 -16.71 6.29 2.77
C ILE A 307 -15.98 6.49 1.45
N PHE A 308 -16.66 6.23 0.35
CA PHE A 308 -16.19 6.48 -1.00
C PHE A 308 -16.72 7.80 -1.54
N ILE A 309 -15.79 8.59 -2.06
CA ILE A 309 -16.03 9.82 -2.80
C ILE A 309 -15.28 9.67 -4.12
N PRO A 310 -15.81 10.10 -5.29
CA PRO A 310 -15.04 10.01 -6.54
C PRO A 310 -13.67 10.70 -6.42
N GLY A 311 -12.60 9.88 -6.44
CA GLY A 311 -11.20 10.30 -6.28
C GLY A 311 -10.63 10.17 -4.85
N HIS A 312 -11.41 9.77 -3.85
CA HIS A 312 -10.97 9.73 -2.45
C HIS A 312 -11.72 8.68 -1.60
N VAL A 313 -11.08 8.18 -0.55
CA VAL A 313 -11.66 7.20 0.37
C VAL A 313 -11.26 7.51 1.81
N ILE A 314 -12.17 7.19 2.74
CA ILE A 314 -12.04 7.49 4.17
C ILE A 314 -12.52 6.26 4.94
N ALA A 315 -11.80 5.82 5.96
CA ALA A 315 -12.20 4.68 6.80
C ALA A 315 -12.94 5.14 8.05
N ILE A 316 -14.03 4.47 8.39
CA ILE A 316 -14.79 4.70 9.63
C ILE A 316 -14.10 3.94 10.75
N VAL A 317 -13.63 4.64 11.79
CA VAL A 317 -12.89 4.00 12.89
C VAL A 317 -13.65 4.01 14.22
N ASP A 318 -14.63 4.91 14.36
CA ASP A 318 -15.47 5.01 15.55
C ASP A 318 -16.82 5.65 15.18
N LYS A 319 -17.83 4.81 14.94
CA LYS A 319 -19.18 5.22 14.59
C LYS A 319 -19.82 6.03 15.71
N GLU A 320 -19.65 5.58 16.95
CA GLU A 320 -20.30 6.17 18.12
C GLU A 320 -19.82 7.60 18.36
N ASN A 321 -18.54 7.87 18.08
CA ASN A 321 -17.93 9.18 18.26
C ASN A 321 -17.76 9.98 16.95
N ASN A 322 -18.39 9.56 15.84
CA ASN A 322 -18.28 10.21 14.53
C ASN A 322 -16.82 10.38 14.03
N ARG A 323 -15.92 9.43 14.32
CA ARG A 323 -14.50 9.53 13.94
C ARG A 323 -14.17 8.71 12.71
N VAL A 324 -13.32 9.30 11.89
CA VAL A 324 -12.82 8.69 10.65
C VAL A 324 -11.31 8.89 10.50
N VAL A 325 -10.68 8.06 9.66
CA VAL A 325 -9.26 8.17 9.30
C VAL A 325 -9.11 8.30 7.79
N GLU A 326 -8.24 9.22 7.36
CA GLU A 326 -7.84 9.37 5.95
C GLU A 326 -6.38 9.80 5.80
N ALA A 327 -5.80 9.52 4.64
CA ALA A 327 -4.60 10.20 4.17
C ALA A 327 -5.03 11.32 3.22
N ARG A 328 -4.73 12.59 3.54
CA ARG A 328 -5.23 13.73 2.78
C ARG A 328 -4.12 14.63 2.26
N THR A 329 -4.24 15.02 0.98
CA THR A 329 -3.26 15.85 0.28
C THR A 329 -3.04 17.23 0.93
N GLN A 330 -1.84 17.79 0.70
CA GLN A 330 -1.43 19.10 1.19
C GLN A 330 -2.26 20.24 0.59
N SER A 331 -2.78 20.09 -0.63
CA SER A 331 -3.62 21.12 -1.28
C SER A 331 -4.92 21.39 -0.53
N HIS A 332 -5.34 20.50 0.37
CA HIS A 332 -6.50 20.68 1.25
C HIS A 332 -6.11 21.13 2.68
N GLY A 333 -4.85 21.51 2.91
CA GLY A 333 -4.33 22.02 4.19
C GLY A 333 -3.86 20.96 5.19
N TYR A 334 -3.93 19.67 4.84
CA TYR A 334 -3.52 18.56 5.71
C TYR A 334 -2.12 18.06 5.35
N GLY A 335 -1.99 17.19 4.34
CA GLY A 335 -0.70 16.64 3.88
C GLY A 335 -0.22 15.41 4.64
N PHE A 336 -1.06 14.75 5.43
CA PHE A 336 -0.70 13.61 6.27
C PHE A 336 -1.89 12.67 6.55
N VAL A 337 -1.60 11.53 7.18
CA VAL A 337 -2.60 10.60 7.76
C VAL A 337 -3.09 11.13 9.10
N HIS A 338 -4.40 11.20 9.28
CA HIS A 338 -5.01 11.73 10.50
C HIS A 338 -6.33 11.05 10.87
N GLU A 339 -6.69 11.16 12.15
CA GLU A 339 -8.01 10.85 12.67
C GLU A 339 -8.75 12.17 12.93
N ILE A 340 -10.00 12.28 12.49
CA ILE A 340 -10.75 13.53 12.45
C ILE A 340 -12.25 13.27 12.61
N ASP A 341 -12.97 14.26 13.12
CA ASP A 341 -14.43 14.22 13.24
C ASP A 341 -15.09 14.36 11.86
N LEU A 342 -16.16 13.60 11.63
CA LEU A 342 -16.90 13.56 10.37
C LEU A 342 -17.45 14.95 9.97
N ASN A 343 -17.92 15.73 10.94
CA ASN A 343 -18.47 17.07 10.71
C ASN A 343 -17.44 18.11 10.28
N LEU A 344 -16.15 17.87 10.52
CA LEU A 344 -15.06 18.70 9.99
C LEU A 344 -14.75 18.35 8.54
N LEU A 345 -15.30 17.24 8.03
CA LEU A 345 -15.08 16.79 6.66
C LEU A 345 -16.15 17.25 5.69
N PHE A 346 -17.38 17.43 6.16
CA PHE A 346 -18.52 17.74 5.31
C PHE A 346 -19.43 18.76 6.00
N LYS A 347 -19.93 19.73 5.24
CA LYS A 347 -20.73 20.83 5.79
C LYS A 347 -22.09 20.37 6.32
N GLU A 348 -22.74 19.43 5.60
CA GLU A 348 -24.12 19.01 5.86
C GLU A 348 -24.24 17.72 6.68
N ILE A 349 -23.12 17.13 7.12
CA ILE A 349 -23.09 15.80 7.74
C ILE A 349 -22.52 15.91 9.14
N GLU A 350 -23.40 15.88 10.14
CA GLU A 350 -23.00 15.92 11.54
C GLU A 350 -22.81 14.52 12.14
N SER A 351 -23.50 13.54 11.57
CA SER A 351 -23.53 12.16 12.06
C SER A 351 -23.40 11.12 10.93
N PHE A 352 -23.14 9.87 11.31
CA PHE A 352 -23.22 8.75 10.37
C PHE A 352 -24.64 8.50 9.85
N ASP A 353 -25.69 8.89 10.57
CA ASP A 353 -27.06 8.80 10.07
C ASP A 353 -27.29 9.77 8.91
N ASP A 354 -26.72 10.98 8.98
CA ASP A 354 -26.77 11.92 7.86
C ASP A 354 -25.97 11.39 6.66
N LEU A 355 -24.79 10.81 6.92
CA LEU A 355 -24.00 10.16 5.87
C LEU A 355 -24.78 9.04 5.17
N ARG A 356 -25.54 8.24 5.94
CA ARG A 356 -26.43 7.20 5.43
C ARG A 356 -27.52 7.78 4.53
N LYS A 357 -28.15 8.90 4.92
CA LYS A 357 -29.13 9.61 4.08
C LYS A 357 -28.52 10.03 2.75
N PHE A 358 -27.35 10.68 2.76
CA PHE A 358 -26.65 11.09 1.53
C PHE A 358 -26.31 9.91 0.61
N HIS A 359 -25.91 8.77 1.18
CA HIS A 359 -25.64 7.55 0.40
C HIS A 359 -26.88 7.04 -0.35
N PHE A 360 -28.07 7.06 0.27
CA PHE A 360 -29.30 6.56 -0.35
C PHE A 360 -30.00 7.60 -1.23
N SER A 361 -30.00 8.88 -0.84
CA SER A 361 -30.61 9.95 -1.64
C SER A 361 -29.79 10.27 -2.90
N LYS A 362 -28.51 9.88 -2.95
CA LYS A 362 -27.54 10.24 -4.01
C LYS A 362 -27.29 11.74 -4.12
N GLU A 363 -27.65 12.49 -3.09
CA GLU A 363 -27.28 13.90 -2.96
C GLU A 363 -25.77 14.08 -2.88
N LYS A 364 -25.31 15.29 -3.18
CA LYS A 364 -23.89 15.64 -3.13
C LYS A 364 -23.61 16.37 -1.83
N ALA A 365 -22.67 15.86 -1.04
CA ALA A 365 -22.19 16.54 0.16
C ALA A 365 -21.10 17.54 -0.18
N SER A 366 -21.04 18.65 0.56
CA SER A 366 -19.99 19.66 0.42
C SER A 366 -18.76 19.24 1.22
N ARG A 367 -17.68 18.86 0.53
CA ARG A 367 -16.41 18.49 1.15
C ARG A 367 -15.67 19.76 1.60
N LEU A 368 -15.21 19.77 2.84
CA LEU A 368 -14.49 20.90 3.46
C LEU A 368 -12.99 20.67 3.51
N ASP A 369 -12.18 21.70 3.28
CA ASP A 369 -10.74 21.71 3.59
C ASP A 369 -10.47 21.95 5.09
N ARG A 370 -9.18 22.06 5.47
CA ARG A 370 -8.79 22.31 6.87
C ARG A 370 -9.30 23.62 7.45
N ASN A 371 -9.61 24.61 6.61
CA ASN A 371 -10.09 25.92 7.02
C ASN A 371 -11.63 26.02 6.98
N GLY A 372 -12.33 24.90 6.72
CA GLY A 372 -13.78 24.88 6.59
C GLY A 372 -14.31 25.43 5.26
N GLN A 373 -13.45 25.61 4.25
CA GLN A 373 -13.87 26.05 2.93
C GLN A 373 -14.34 24.87 2.08
N ILE A 374 -15.42 25.06 1.32
CA ILE A 374 -15.94 24.04 0.40
C ILE A 374 -14.99 23.90 -0.78
N ILE A 375 -14.41 22.70 -0.95
CA ILE A 375 -13.53 22.39 -2.09
C ILE A 375 -14.25 21.66 -3.22
N ALA A 376 -15.35 20.97 -2.92
CA ALA A 376 -16.14 20.26 -3.93
C ALA A 376 -17.49 19.83 -3.38
N HIS A 377 -18.46 19.62 -4.28
CA HIS A 377 -19.69 18.89 -4.02
C HIS A 377 -19.59 17.50 -4.67
N LYS A 378 -19.66 16.44 -3.87
CA LYS A 378 -19.43 15.07 -4.36
C LYS A 378 -20.50 14.11 -3.85
N PRO A 379 -20.94 13.14 -4.68
CA PRO A 379 -21.79 12.07 -4.19
C PRO A 379 -21.00 11.20 -3.20
N ILE A 380 -21.70 10.67 -2.22
CA ILE A 380 -21.14 9.75 -1.23
C ILE A 380 -21.66 8.34 -1.51
N THR A 381 -20.79 7.36 -1.37
CA THR A 381 -21.17 5.95 -1.32
C THR A 381 -20.48 5.30 -0.14
N ILE A 382 -21.20 4.50 0.63
CA ILE A 382 -20.65 3.72 1.72
C ILE A 382 -20.39 2.32 1.19
N LEU A 383 -19.16 1.85 1.31
CA LEU A 383 -18.72 0.53 0.88
C LEU A 383 -18.49 -0.35 2.12
N LYS A 384 -19.07 -1.56 2.11
CA LYS A 384 -18.98 -2.50 3.22
C LYS A 384 -17.64 -3.21 3.20
N ILE A 385 -16.82 -3.03 4.25
CA ILE A 385 -15.53 -3.73 4.33
C ILE A 385 -15.72 -5.24 4.45
N LYS A 386 -16.77 -5.69 5.15
CA LYS A 386 -17.14 -7.10 5.31
C LYS A 386 -17.39 -7.83 3.99
N SER A 387 -17.73 -7.09 2.92
CA SER A 387 -17.98 -7.71 1.60
C SER A 387 -16.75 -8.36 0.97
N ILE A 388 -15.54 -8.13 1.49
CA ILE A 388 -14.33 -8.85 1.01
C ILE A 388 -14.30 -10.33 1.38
N PHE A 389 -15.16 -10.76 2.32
CA PHE A 389 -15.26 -12.14 2.75
C PHE A 389 -16.33 -12.93 1.97
N GLU A 390 -17.27 -12.22 1.34
CA GLU A 390 -18.25 -12.76 0.39
C GLU A 390 -17.50 -13.31 -0.85
#